data_AF-A0A9D9BGR5-F1
#
_entry.id   AF-A0A9D9BGR5-F1
#
_cell.length_a   1.000
_cell.length_b   1.000
_cell.length_c   1.000
_cell.angle_alpha   90.00
_cell.angle_beta   90.00
_cell.angle_gamma   90.00
#
_symmetry.space_group_name_H-M   'P 1'
#
loop_
_entity.id
_entity.type
_entity.pdbx_description
1 polymer ?
#
loop_
_entity_poly.entity_id
_entity_poly.type
_entity_poly.pdbx_seq_one_letter_code
_entity_poly.pdbx_strand_id
1 'polypeptide(L)'
;MRTIVGLAKKSAILALVAGLAACQAADGTSQAPDVALVDSVMKGLGAVDPNEKPIDYKPRAPLAMPAEPGKLPEPETNVAGTNSENWPQQRENSEYTELKELYAGAGRMRDEPLTPEQMRGFKITGATPVRDREAERRFEEISDGQRLTRAEQAEEWEKLQKIRAQQAGLTKSGLATRRFLTEPPTDYSTPSPDAPMPDVVSKKKRKPSNHDVYDSKPLDPRCLEGESAYCN
;
A
#
# COMPACT_ATOMS: atom_id res chain seq x y z
N MET A 1 23.12 -55.21 52.40
CA MET A 1 22.01 -54.30 52.03
C MET A 1 21.91 -53.93 50.54
N ARG A 2 22.81 -54.36 49.63
CA ARG A 2 22.75 -53.97 48.20
C ARG A 2 21.87 -54.86 47.29
N THR A 3 21.50 -56.07 47.73
CA THR A 3 20.73 -57.03 46.92
C THR A 3 19.21 -56.86 47.04
N ILE A 4 18.71 -56.29 48.13
CA ILE A 4 17.28 -56.10 48.39
C ILE A 4 16.70 -54.95 47.56
N VAL A 5 17.50 -53.89 47.33
CA VAL A 5 17.10 -52.71 46.54
C VAL A 5 16.95 -53.04 45.05
N GLY A 6 17.73 -54.00 44.54
CA GLY A 6 17.65 -54.44 43.14
C GLY A 6 16.39 -55.23 42.83
N LEU A 7 15.91 -56.05 43.77
CA LEU A 7 14.68 -56.83 43.63
C LEU A 7 13.42 -55.93 43.67
N ALA A 8 13.40 -54.94 44.56
CA ALA A 8 12.29 -53.97 44.64
C ALA A 8 12.17 -53.10 43.37
N LYS A 9 13.30 -52.71 42.75
CA LYS A 9 13.26 -51.97 41.48
C LYS A 9 12.76 -52.83 40.33
N LYS A 10 13.12 -54.11 40.28
CA LYS A 10 12.68 -55.02 39.22
C LYS A 10 11.20 -55.40 39.36
N SER A 11 10.68 -55.55 40.58
CA SER A 11 9.25 -55.79 40.80
C SER A 11 8.39 -54.55 40.49
N ALA A 12 8.87 -53.35 40.81
CA ALA A 12 8.17 -52.11 40.47
C ALA A 12 8.05 -51.89 38.96
N ILE A 13 9.10 -52.22 38.19
CA ILE A 13 9.07 -52.15 36.72
C ILE A 13 8.10 -53.18 36.14
N LEU A 14 8.06 -54.39 36.68
CA LEU A 14 7.17 -55.45 36.19
C LEU A 14 5.70 -55.15 36.52
N ALA A 15 5.41 -54.55 37.68
CA ALA A 15 4.08 -54.07 38.02
C ALA A 15 3.61 -52.91 37.13
N LEU A 16 4.52 -52.01 36.73
CA LEU A 16 4.21 -50.88 35.85
C LEU A 16 3.93 -51.36 34.41
N VAL A 17 4.67 -52.35 33.91
CA VAL A 17 4.44 -52.95 32.59
C VAL A 17 3.15 -53.79 32.56
N ALA A 18 2.83 -54.50 33.65
CA ALA A 18 1.57 -55.25 33.76
C ALA A 18 0.33 -54.34 33.84
N GLY A 19 0.46 -53.13 34.42
CA GLY A 19 -0.62 -52.13 34.45
C GLY A 19 -0.97 -51.55 33.08
N LEU A 20 0.01 -51.40 32.17
CA LEU A 20 -0.22 -50.91 30.80
C LEU A 20 -0.84 -51.96 29.87
N ALA A 21 -0.63 -53.26 30.13
CA ALA A 21 -1.18 -54.34 29.32
C ALA A 21 -2.66 -54.66 29.65
N ALA A 22 -3.21 -54.15 30.76
CA ALA A 22 -4.57 -54.43 31.20
C ALA A 22 -5.65 -53.52 30.57
N CYS A 23 -5.29 -52.55 29.73
CA CYS A 23 -6.25 -51.64 29.07
C CYS A 23 -6.49 -51.99 27.59
N GLN A 24 -6.40 -53.27 27.23
CA GLN A 24 -6.66 -53.77 25.87
C GLN A 24 -7.69 -54.89 25.92
N ALA A 25 -8.90 -54.61 26.41
CA ALA A 25 -10.14 -55.31 26.05
C ALA A 25 -11.30 -54.86 26.94
N ALA A 26 -11.99 -53.79 26.54
CA ALA A 26 -13.41 -53.61 26.86
C ALA A 26 -13.99 -52.57 25.88
N ASP A 27 -14.56 -53.10 24.81
CA ASP A 27 -15.79 -52.64 24.15
C ASP A 27 -15.63 -52.58 22.64
N GLY A 28 -16.28 -53.53 21.98
CA GLY A 28 -16.44 -53.63 20.54
C GLY A 28 -17.25 -52.45 20.00
N THR A 29 -16.63 -51.28 19.95
CA THR A 29 -17.20 -50.07 19.39
C THR A 29 -16.86 -50.00 17.91
N SER A 30 -17.85 -49.73 17.07
CA SER A 30 -17.73 -49.53 15.62
C SER A 30 -17.05 -48.19 15.26
N GLN A 31 -16.17 -47.69 16.12
CA GLN A 31 -15.52 -46.39 16.01
C GLN A 31 -14.01 -46.58 15.80
N ALA A 32 -13.39 -45.67 15.05
CA ALA A 32 -11.95 -45.68 14.86
C ALA A 32 -11.24 -45.52 16.22
N PRO A 33 -10.11 -46.21 16.45
CA PRO A 33 -9.43 -46.24 17.75
C PRO A 33 -9.02 -44.85 18.27
N ASP A 34 -8.67 -43.93 17.37
CA ASP A 34 -8.31 -42.55 17.73
C ASP A 34 -9.52 -41.75 18.28
N VAL A 35 -10.71 -42.01 17.76
CA VAL A 35 -11.95 -41.34 18.21
C VAL A 35 -12.35 -41.85 19.59
N ALA A 36 -12.21 -43.15 19.84
CA ALA A 36 -12.48 -43.74 21.14
C ALA A 36 -11.52 -43.22 22.24
N LEU A 37 -10.24 -43.01 21.90
CA LEU A 37 -9.27 -42.43 22.84
C LEU A 37 -9.63 -40.99 23.21
N VAL A 38 -9.89 -40.14 22.22
CA VAL A 38 -10.26 -38.73 22.46
C VAL A 38 -11.56 -38.63 23.26
N ASP A 39 -12.57 -39.45 22.91
CA ASP A 39 -13.85 -39.48 23.62
C ASP A 39 -13.68 -39.92 25.09
N SER A 40 -12.82 -40.91 25.36
CA SER A 40 -12.52 -41.36 26.73
C SER A 40 -11.85 -40.28 27.58
N VAL A 41 -10.92 -39.51 26.99
CA VAL A 41 -10.25 -38.39 27.68
C VAL A 41 -11.23 -37.24 27.92
N MET A 42 -12.08 -36.92 26.93
CA MET A 42 -13.06 -35.84 27.04
C MET A 42 -14.20 -36.18 28.03
N LYS A 43 -14.63 -37.43 28.10
CA LYS A 43 -15.53 -37.92 29.16
C LYS A 43 -14.90 -37.81 30.54
N GLY A 44 -13.61 -38.15 30.67
CA GLY A 44 -12.85 -38.01 31.92
C GLY A 44 -12.70 -36.56 32.40
N LEU A 45 -12.65 -35.60 31.47
CA LEU A 45 -12.63 -34.16 31.76
C LEU A 45 -14.03 -33.53 31.93
N GLY A 46 -15.10 -34.33 31.80
CA GLY A 46 -16.48 -33.85 31.87
C GLY A 46 -16.92 -32.98 30.68
N ALA A 47 -16.20 -33.05 29.56
CA ALA A 47 -16.51 -32.30 28.34
C ALA A 47 -17.58 -32.98 27.48
N VAL A 48 -17.87 -34.26 27.69
CA VAL A 48 -18.87 -35.06 26.95
C VAL A 48 -19.71 -35.86 27.93
N ASP A 49 -21.04 -35.87 27.75
CA ASP A 49 -21.97 -36.63 28.61
C ASP A 49 -21.89 -38.12 28.27
N PRO A 50 -21.54 -39.01 29.23
CA PRO A 50 -21.48 -40.45 29.00
C PRO A 50 -22.84 -41.08 28.65
N ASN A 51 -23.96 -40.40 28.91
CA ASN A 51 -25.31 -40.87 28.62
C ASN A 51 -25.94 -40.17 27.40
N GLU A 52 -25.14 -39.49 26.57
CA GLU A 52 -25.64 -38.81 25.39
C GLU A 52 -26.27 -39.81 24.41
N LYS A 53 -27.54 -39.58 24.08
CA LYS A 53 -28.27 -40.43 23.14
C LYS A 53 -27.71 -40.22 21.73
N PRO A 54 -27.45 -41.29 20.95
CA PRO A 54 -27.04 -41.16 19.57
C PRO A 54 -28.04 -40.29 18.78
N ILE A 55 -27.53 -39.27 18.10
CA ILE A 55 -28.36 -38.38 17.29
C ILE A 55 -28.83 -39.17 16.07
N ASP A 56 -30.16 -39.34 15.95
CA ASP A 56 -30.79 -39.90 14.75
C ASP A 56 -30.75 -38.85 13.64
N TYR A 57 -29.67 -38.87 12.85
CA TYR A 57 -29.52 -38.02 11.68
C TYR A 57 -30.45 -38.51 10.57
N LYS A 58 -31.64 -37.94 10.50
CA LYS A 58 -32.49 -38.08 9.32
C LYS A 58 -31.82 -37.38 8.15
N PRO A 59 -31.66 -38.03 6.98
CA PRO A 59 -31.18 -37.35 5.80
C PRO A 59 -32.09 -36.15 5.51
N ARG A 60 -31.48 -35.05 5.04
CA ARG A 60 -32.25 -33.89 4.61
C ARG A 60 -33.22 -34.33 3.50
N ALA A 61 -34.39 -33.70 3.43
CA ALA A 61 -35.31 -33.92 2.33
C ALA A 61 -34.56 -33.75 0.99
N PRO A 62 -34.86 -34.59 -0.02
CA PRO A 62 -34.22 -34.48 -1.31
C PRO A 62 -34.47 -33.08 -1.90
N LEU A 63 -33.49 -32.57 -2.65
CA LEU A 63 -33.61 -31.30 -3.36
C LEU A 63 -34.84 -31.38 -4.27
N ALA A 64 -35.73 -30.38 -4.19
CA ALA A 64 -36.90 -30.29 -5.05
C ALA A 64 -36.44 -30.11 -6.50
N MET A 65 -36.37 -31.21 -7.24
CA MET A 65 -36.08 -31.18 -8.67
C MET A 65 -37.39 -30.99 -9.45
N PRO A 66 -37.38 -30.19 -10.53
CA PRO A 66 -38.51 -30.12 -11.43
C PRO A 66 -38.79 -31.48 -12.06
N ALA A 67 -40.07 -31.76 -12.37
CA ALA A 67 -40.51 -33.05 -12.90
C ALA A 67 -39.80 -33.44 -14.21
N GLU A 68 -39.34 -32.46 -14.99
CA GLU A 68 -38.64 -32.65 -16.26
C GLU A 68 -37.30 -31.89 -16.24
N PRO A 69 -36.17 -32.53 -15.88
CA PRO A 69 -34.86 -31.87 -15.78
C PRO A 69 -34.29 -31.42 -17.14
N GLY A 70 -34.83 -31.94 -18.25
CA GLY A 70 -34.42 -31.62 -19.61
C GLY A 70 -35.25 -30.55 -20.31
N LYS A 71 -36.31 -30.04 -19.66
CA LYS A 71 -37.22 -29.03 -20.24
C LYS A 71 -37.14 -27.73 -19.46
N LEU A 72 -35.90 -27.31 -19.19
CA LEU A 72 -35.64 -25.99 -18.67
C LEU A 72 -35.95 -24.98 -19.79
N PRO A 73 -36.58 -23.84 -19.47
CA PRO A 73 -36.65 -22.74 -20.42
C PRO A 73 -35.22 -22.37 -20.85
N GLU A 74 -35.05 -22.08 -22.13
CA GLU A 74 -33.77 -21.61 -22.66
C GLU A 74 -33.35 -20.33 -21.90
N PRO A 75 -32.05 -20.15 -21.61
CA PRO A 75 -31.58 -18.97 -20.89
C PRO A 75 -31.98 -17.71 -21.66
N GLU A 76 -32.59 -16.75 -20.97
CA GLU A 76 -32.95 -15.46 -21.57
C GLU A 76 -31.69 -14.76 -22.07
N THR A 77 -31.57 -14.62 -23.39
CA THR A 77 -30.48 -13.88 -24.05
C THR A 77 -30.74 -12.37 -24.07
N ASN A 78 -31.98 -11.95 -23.82
CA ASN A 78 -32.37 -10.55 -23.70
C ASN A 78 -32.27 -10.08 -22.25
N VAL A 79 -31.04 -9.92 -21.77
CA VAL A 79 -30.80 -9.23 -20.49
C VAL A 79 -31.02 -7.73 -20.73
N ALA A 80 -31.91 -7.11 -19.96
CA ALA A 80 -32.13 -5.66 -20.03
C ALA A 80 -30.78 -4.92 -19.83
N GLY A 81 -30.32 -4.17 -20.83
CA GLY A 81 -29.14 -3.30 -20.76
C GLY A 81 -27.92 -3.72 -21.58
N THR A 82 -27.81 -4.97 -22.05
CA THR A 82 -26.62 -5.38 -22.85
C THR A 82 -26.70 -5.02 -24.33
N ASN A 83 -27.90 -4.89 -24.89
CA ASN A 83 -28.14 -4.56 -26.31
C ASN A 83 -29.11 -3.38 -26.53
N SER A 84 -29.49 -2.65 -25.47
CA SER A 84 -30.40 -1.51 -25.62
C SER A 84 -29.64 -0.32 -26.19
N GLU A 85 -30.15 0.26 -27.27
CA GLU A 85 -29.54 1.37 -28.02
C GLU A 85 -29.32 2.64 -27.17
N ASN A 86 -30.06 2.80 -26.09
CA ASN A 86 -29.92 3.90 -25.13
C ASN A 86 -29.01 3.58 -23.93
N TRP A 87 -28.41 2.38 -23.85
CA TRP A 87 -27.45 2.10 -22.79
C TRP A 87 -26.14 2.82 -23.12
N PRO A 88 -25.53 3.54 -22.16
CA PRO A 88 -24.24 4.15 -22.40
C PRO A 88 -23.25 3.03 -22.72
N GLN A 89 -22.78 2.99 -23.96
CA GLN A 89 -21.64 2.16 -24.32
C GLN A 89 -20.49 2.55 -23.41
N GLN A 90 -19.87 1.57 -22.76
CA GLN A 90 -18.59 1.83 -22.13
C GLN A 90 -17.70 2.37 -23.23
N ARG A 91 -17.25 3.61 -23.09
CA ARG A 91 -16.21 4.16 -23.96
C ARG A 91 -15.00 3.34 -23.65
N GLU A 92 -14.83 2.24 -24.37
CA GLU A 92 -13.64 1.43 -24.25
C GLU A 92 -12.48 2.36 -24.54
N ASN A 93 -11.65 2.57 -23.52
CA ASN A 93 -10.47 3.36 -23.68
C ASN A 93 -9.59 2.57 -24.67
N SER A 94 -9.36 3.11 -25.86
CA SER A 94 -8.55 2.47 -26.89
C SER A 94 -7.16 2.09 -26.36
N GLU A 95 -6.64 2.87 -25.41
CA GLU A 95 -5.38 2.56 -24.74
C GLU A 95 -5.51 1.32 -23.86
N TYR A 96 -6.64 1.13 -23.19
CA TYR A 96 -6.87 -0.04 -22.34
C TYR A 96 -7.06 -1.31 -23.16
N THR A 97 -7.73 -1.22 -24.30
CA THR A 97 -7.88 -2.37 -25.22
C THR A 97 -6.54 -2.77 -25.82
N GLU A 98 -5.74 -1.80 -26.26
CA GLU A 98 -4.38 -2.03 -26.77
C GLU A 98 -3.48 -2.66 -25.70
N LEU A 99 -3.51 -2.16 -24.47
CA LEU A 99 -2.78 -2.76 -23.35
C LEU A 99 -3.25 -4.19 -23.07
N LYS A 100 -4.55 -4.45 -23.10
CA LYS A 100 -5.09 -5.80 -22.87
C LYS A 100 -4.64 -6.77 -23.96
N GLU A 101 -4.60 -6.35 -25.22
CA GLU A 101 -4.09 -7.13 -26.34
C GLU A 101 -2.59 -7.39 -26.21
N LEU A 102 -1.81 -6.37 -25.86
CA LEU A 102 -0.37 -6.49 -25.59
C LEU A 102 -0.08 -7.54 -24.51
N TYR A 103 -0.89 -7.64 -23.44
CA TYR A 103 -0.68 -8.59 -22.35
C TYR A 103 -1.53 -9.88 -22.42
N ALA A 104 -2.39 -10.04 -23.42
CA ALA A 104 -3.30 -11.20 -23.53
C ALA A 104 -2.55 -12.56 -23.59
N GLY A 105 -1.35 -12.58 -24.17
CA GLY A 105 -0.48 -13.76 -24.22
C GLY A 105 0.37 -14.00 -22.97
N ALA A 106 0.55 -12.99 -22.11
CA ALA A 106 1.47 -13.04 -20.97
C ALA A 106 0.98 -13.90 -19.79
N GLY A 107 -0.27 -14.37 -19.83
CA GLY A 107 -0.84 -15.27 -18.82
C GLY A 107 -0.34 -16.72 -18.91
N ARG A 108 0.34 -17.10 -20.01
CA ARG A 108 0.91 -18.45 -20.19
C ARG A 108 2.40 -18.44 -19.90
N MET A 109 2.72 -18.67 -18.62
CA MET A 109 4.05 -19.03 -18.11
C MET A 109 5.17 -17.99 -18.25
N ARG A 110 5.82 -17.81 -17.10
CA ARG A 110 6.86 -16.85 -16.72
C ARG A 110 8.23 -17.04 -17.42
N ASP A 111 8.26 -17.72 -18.56
CA ASP A 111 9.49 -18.18 -19.20
C ASP A 111 9.80 -17.49 -20.54
N GLU A 112 8.83 -16.78 -21.14
CA GLU A 112 9.05 -15.99 -22.36
C GLU A 112 9.54 -14.58 -21.99
N PRO A 113 10.63 -14.08 -22.60
CA PRO A 113 11.06 -12.69 -22.38
C PRO A 113 9.97 -11.73 -22.86
N LEU A 114 9.71 -10.68 -22.08
CA LEU A 114 8.75 -9.64 -22.45
C LEU A 114 9.21 -8.94 -23.74
N THR A 115 8.26 -8.68 -24.63
CA THR A 115 8.52 -7.90 -25.85
C THR A 115 8.93 -6.46 -25.51
N PRO A 116 9.68 -5.77 -26.39
CA PRO A 116 10.09 -4.38 -26.16
C PRO A 116 8.92 -3.42 -25.87
N GLU A 117 7.77 -3.67 -26.50
CA GLU A 117 6.52 -2.93 -26.28
C GLU A 117 5.94 -3.17 -24.88
N GLN A 118 5.86 -4.43 -24.45
CA GLN A 118 5.42 -4.80 -23.10
C GLN A 118 6.36 -4.29 -22.00
N MET A 119 7.62 -4.03 -22.32
CA MET A 119 8.62 -3.47 -21.40
C MET A 119 8.58 -1.94 -21.32
N ARG A 120 7.83 -1.25 -22.20
CA ARG A 120 7.69 0.21 -22.10
C ARG A 120 7.01 0.58 -20.79
N GLY A 121 7.67 1.45 -20.02
CA GLY A 121 7.17 1.91 -18.71
C GLY A 121 7.62 1.07 -17.51
N PHE A 122 8.11 -0.15 -17.71
CA PHE A 122 8.80 -0.88 -16.64
C PHE A 122 10.22 -0.34 -16.48
N LYS A 123 10.46 0.39 -15.40
CA LYS A 123 11.82 0.69 -14.96
C LYS A 123 12.38 -0.58 -14.34
N ILE A 124 13.20 -1.33 -15.09
CA ILE A 124 14.00 -2.42 -14.51
C ILE A 124 14.94 -1.76 -13.51
N THR A 125 14.65 -1.89 -12.21
CA THR A 125 15.57 -1.48 -11.15
C THR A 125 16.83 -2.31 -11.30
N GLY A 126 17.93 -1.69 -11.75
CA GLY A 126 19.23 -2.35 -11.91
C GLY A 126 19.70 -2.65 -13.34
N ALA A 127 18.90 -2.41 -14.39
CA ALA A 127 19.33 -2.59 -15.80
C ALA A 127 19.37 -1.28 -16.62
N THR A 128 19.43 -0.14 -15.91
CA THR A 128 19.78 1.23 -16.35
C THR A 128 19.29 1.71 -17.72
N PRO A 129 18.30 2.64 -17.77
CA PRO A 129 18.50 3.87 -18.52
C PRO A 129 19.83 4.54 -18.07
N VAL A 130 20.55 5.20 -18.98
CA VAL A 130 21.88 5.82 -18.75
C VAL A 130 21.94 6.48 -17.35
N ARG A 131 22.65 5.82 -16.43
CA ARG A 131 22.79 6.28 -15.04
C ARG A 131 23.87 7.35 -15.00
N ASP A 132 23.49 8.58 -14.65
CA ASP A 132 24.44 9.66 -14.42
C ASP A 132 25.12 9.46 -13.06
N ARG A 133 26.21 8.68 -13.08
CA ARG A 133 26.98 8.35 -11.87
C ARG A 133 27.64 9.59 -11.25
N GLU A 134 27.87 10.64 -12.03
CA GLU A 134 28.49 11.88 -11.54
C GLU A 134 27.46 12.69 -10.76
N ALA A 135 26.25 12.87 -11.31
CA ALA A 135 25.16 13.54 -10.62
C ALA A 135 24.77 12.84 -9.31
N GLU A 136 24.76 11.51 -9.28
CA GLU A 136 24.46 10.75 -8.06
C GLU A 136 25.55 10.88 -6.99
N ARG A 137 26.82 10.79 -7.37
CA ARG A 137 27.92 10.99 -6.43
C ARG A 137 27.89 12.39 -5.85
N ARG A 138 27.61 13.39 -6.70
CA ARG A 138 27.47 14.78 -6.25
C ARG A 138 26.29 14.95 -5.29
N PHE A 139 25.18 14.26 -5.52
CA PHE A 139 24.03 14.25 -4.62
C PHE A 139 24.38 13.62 -3.26
N GLU A 140 25.11 12.49 -3.24
CA GLU A 140 25.60 11.86 -2.00
C GLU A 140 26.50 12.83 -1.21
N GLU A 141 27.45 13.49 -1.87
CA GLU A 141 28.32 14.49 -1.25
C GLU A 141 27.52 15.64 -0.59
N ILE A 142 26.52 16.17 -1.28
CA ILE A 142 25.66 17.25 -0.75
C ILE A 142 24.85 16.72 0.45
N SER A 143 24.31 15.50 0.36
CA SER A 143 23.57 14.85 1.44
C SER A 143 24.43 14.62 2.69
N ASP A 144 25.72 14.33 2.50
CA ASP A 144 26.70 14.16 3.57
C ASP A 144 27.21 15.49 4.17
N GLY A 145 26.70 16.63 3.67
CA GLY A 145 26.94 17.96 4.24
C GLY A 145 27.91 18.85 3.45
N GLN A 146 28.30 18.47 2.23
CA GLN A 146 29.02 19.39 1.34
C GLN A 146 28.15 20.59 0.97
N ARG A 147 28.79 21.75 0.79
CA ARG A 147 28.10 22.97 0.35
C ARG A 147 27.86 22.93 -1.16
N LEU A 148 26.70 23.41 -1.58
CA LEU A 148 26.39 23.60 -3.01
C LEU A 148 27.28 24.69 -3.61
N THR A 149 27.71 24.47 -4.85
CA THR A 149 28.37 25.50 -5.66
C THR A 149 27.40 26.62 -6.04
N ARG A 150 27.92 27.79 -6.44
CA ARG A 150 27.08 28.92 -6.87
C ARG A 150 26.17 28.57 -8.06
N ALA A 151 26.63 27.74 -8.99
CA ALA A 151 25.84 27.29 -10.13
C ALA A 151 24.68 26.38 -9.67
N GLU A 152 24.98 25.38 -8.84
CA GLU A 152 23.97 24.47 -8.29
C GLU A 152 22.92 25.20 -7.43
N GLN A 153 23.34 26.20 -6.63
CA GLN A 153 22.42 27.03 -5.87
C GLN A 153 21.47 27.83 -6.77
N ALA A 154 21.96 28.36 -7.90
CA ALA A 154 21.13 29.10 -8.84
C ALA A 154 20.10 28.18 -9.52
N GLU A 155 20.50 26.98 -9.89
CA GLU A 155 19.60 25.98 -10.49
C GLU A 155 18.54 25.49 -9.50
N GLU A 156 18.93 25.21 -8.25
CA GLU A 156 17.99 24.81 -7.21
C GLU A 156 17.02 25.94 -6.88
N TRP A 157 17.50 27.19 -6.86
CA TRP A 157 16.64 28.36 -6.71
C TRP A 157 15.64 28.46 -7.85
N GLU A 158 16.05 28.26 -9.10
CA GLU A 158 15.14 28.28 -10.25
C GLU A 158 14.09 27.16 -10.18
N LYS A 159 14.50 25.94 -9.81
CA LYS A 159 13.60 24.81 -9.57
C LYS A 159 12.59 25.14 -8.47
N LEU A 160 13.04 25.72 -7.36
CA LEU A 160 12.17 26.14 -6.26
C LEU A 160 11.17 27.22 -6.69
N GLN A 161 11.60 28.20 -7.50
CA GLN A 161 10.70 29.22 -8.05
C GLN A 161 9.65 28.60 -8.98
N LYS A 162 10.02 27.62 -9.80
CA LYS A 162 9.08 26.87 -10.66
C LYS A 162 8.08 26.08 -9.83
N ILE A 163 8.53 25.36 -8.80
CA ILE A 163 7.64 24.60 -7.89
C ILE A 163 6.70 25.56 -7.15
N ARG A 164 7.22 26.68 -6.64
CA ARG A 164 6.38 27.70 -5.99
C ARG A 164 5.37 28.29 -6.96
N ALA A 165 5.75 28.58 -8.20
CA ALA A 165 4.82 29.08 -9.21
C ALA A 165 3.70 28.06 -9.50
N GLN A 166 4.03 26.77 -9.57
CA GLN A 166 3.05 25.69 -9.74
C GLN A 166 2.14 25.51 -8.50
N GLN A 167 2.70 25.61 -7.30
CA GLN A 167 1.96 25.47 -6.05
C GLN A 167 1.10 26.69 -5.71
N ALA A 168 1.54 27.88 -6.13
CA ALA A 168 0.82 29.12 -5.89
C ALA A 168 -0.53 29.14 -6.62
N GLY A 169 -0.69 28.32 -7.68
CA GLY A 169 -1.90 28.35 -8.51
C GLY A 169 -2.20 29.77 -8.97
N LEU A 170 -1.18 30.60 -9.16
CA LEU A 170 -1.28 32.00 -9.47
C LEU A 170 -0.69 32.19 -10.86
N THR A 171 -1.48 32.77 -11.77
CA THR A 171 -1.00 33.20 -13.07
C THR A 171 0.08 34.27 -12.93
N LYS A 172 0.84 34.54 -14.01
CA LYS A 172 1.82 35.65 -14.04
C LYS A 172 1.20 37.02 -13.73
N SER A 173 -0.11 37.19 -13.87
CA SER A 173 -0.86 38.40 -13.51
C SER A 173 -1.30 38.43 -12.04
N GLY A 174 -0.98 37.40 -11.23
CA GLY A 174 -1.37 37.31 -9.83
C GLY A 174 -2.82 36.87 -9.60
N LEU A 175 -3.50 36.37 -10.63
CA LEU A 175 -4.86 35.82 -10.53
C LEU A 175 -4.81 34.32 -10.22
N ALA A 176 -5.68 33.85 -9.33
CA ALA A 176 -5.77 32.44 -8.97
C ALA A 176 -6.33 31.58 -10.13
N THR A 177 -5.61 30.52 -10.50
CA THR A 177 -6.01 29.48 -11.44
C THR A 177 -6.61 28.30 -10.69
N ARG A 178 -7.69 27.73 -11.23
CA ARG A 178 -8.30 26.50 -10.71
C ARG A 178 -7.32 25.32 -10.78
N ARG A 179 -7.11 24.63 -9.66
CA ARG A 179 -6.27 23.44 -9.51
C ARG A 179 -7.07 22.15 -9.35
N PHE A 180 -8.21 22.21 -8.67
CA PHE A 180 -9.06 21.04 -8.39
C PHE A 180 -10.49 21.22 -8.88
N LEU A 181 -11.23 20.10 -9.03
CA LEU A 181 -12.62 20.16 -9.49
C LEU A 181 -13.57 20.77 -8.45
N THR A 182 -13.18 20.73 -7.18
CA THR A 182 -13.90 21.31 -6.03
C THR A 182 -13.73 22.82 -5.89
N GLU A 183 -12.73 23.40 -6.54
CA GLU A 183 -12.53 24.85 -6.56
C GLU A 183 -13.46 25.53 -7.57
N PRO A 184 -13.93 26.75 -7.29
CA PRO A 184 -14.79 27.48 -8.22
C PRO A 184 -14.08 27.74 -9.56
N PRO A 185 -14.83 27.86 -10.67
CA PRO A 185 -14.27 28.27 -11.96
C PRO A 185 -13.48 29.58 -11.84
N THR A 186 -12.42 29.72 -12.62
CA THR A 186 -11.54 30.91 -12.63
C THR A 186 -12.29 32.20 -12.87
N ASP A 187 -13.39 32.15 -13.63
CA ASP A 187 -14.21 33.30 -13.97
C ASP A 187 -14.84 33.96 -12.72
N TYR A 188 -15.19 33.16 -11.69
CA TYR A 188 -15.70 33.67 -10.41
C TYR A 188 -14.61 34.25 -9.51
N SER A 189 -13.35 33.97 -9.79
CA SER A 189 -12.19 34.46 -9.02
C SER A 189 -11.58 35.72 -9.65
N THR A 190 -12.13 36.21 -10.76
CA THR A 190 -11.71 37.48 -11.36
C THR A 190 -12.40 38.65 -10.67
N PRO A 191 -11.66 39.64 -10.13
CA PRO A 191 -12.27 40.85 -9.58
C PRO A 191 -13.08 41.59 -10.66
N SER A 192 -14.17 42.23 -10.26
CA SER A 192 -14.93 43.11 -11.15
C SER A 192 -14.02 44.23 -11.71
N PRO A 193 -14.17 44.63 -12.98
CA PRO A 193 -13.39 45.72 -13.58
C PRO A 193 -13.48 47.03 -12.79
N ASP A 194 -14.62 47.28 -12.13
CA ASP A 194 -14.90 48.51 -11.37
C ASP A 194 -14.63 48.37 -9.87
N ALA A 195 -14.15 47.22 -9.39
CA ALA A 195 -13.84 47.04 -7.98
C ALA A 195 -12.54 47.79 -7.62
N PRO A 196 -12.55 48.64 -6.58
CA PRO A 196 -11.33 49.28 -6.10
C PRO A 196 -10.39 48.21 -5.50
N MET A 197 -9.32 47.89 -6.22
CA MET A 197 -8.25 47.05 -5.68
C MET A 197 -7.40 47.91 -4.73
N PRO A 198 -6.99 47.38 -3.56
CA PRO A 198 -6.02 48.07 -2.73
C PRO A 198 -4.72 48.24 -3.52
N ASP A 199 -4.11 49.43 -3.45
CA ASP A 199 -2.82 49.67 -4.07
C ASP A 199 -1.83 48.62 -3.55
N VAL A 200 -1.35 47.77 -4.46
CA VAL A 200 -0.27 46.85 -4.13
C VAL A 200 0.94 47.71 -3.86
N VAL A 201 1.23 47.92 -2.56
CA VAL A 201 2.42 48.66 -2.13
C VAL A 201 3.62 47.88 -2.63
N SER A 202 4.14 48.27 -3.79
CA SER A 202 5.35 47.71 -4.33
C SER A 202 6.47 48.14 -3.39
N LYS A 203 6.86 47.24 -2.49
CA LYS A 203 8.04 47.44 -1.68
C LYS A 203 9.20 47.56 -2.66
N LYS A 204 9.71 48.78 -2.87
CA LYS A 204 10.96 48.98 -3.62
C LYS A 204 11.97 48.03 -3.00
N LYS A 205 12.50 47.09 -3.79
CA LYS A 205 13.57 46.20 -3.34
C LYS A 205 14.75 47.08 -2.98
N ARG A 206 14.88 47.46 -1.70
CA ARG A 206 16.08 48.07 -1.19
C ARG A 206 17.16 47.01 -1.35
N LYS A 207 18.15 47.27 -2.21
CA LYS A 207 19.34 46.43 -2.24
C LYS A 207 19.90 46.44 -0.81
N PRO A 208 20.22 45.28 -0.20
CA PRO A 208 20.95 45.28 1.04
C PRO A 208 22.26 46.03 0.79
N SER A 209 22.38 47.23 1.33
CA SER A 209 23.62 48.01 1.31
C SER A 209 24.27 47.83 2.66
N ASN A 210 25.58 47.59 2.67
CA ASN A 210 26.41 47.70 3.89
C ASN A 210 26.60 49.17 4.32
N HIS A 211 25.67 50.06 3.98
CA HIS A 211 25.74 51.47 4.31
C HIS A 211 24.59 51.79 5.24
N ASP A 212 24.90 52.52 6.31
CA ASP A 212 23.89 53.12 7.16
C ASP A 212 23.08 54.11 6.31
N VAL A 213 21.79 54.27 6.64
CA VAL A 213 20.89 55.22 5.98
C VAL A 213 21.38 56.67 6.16
N TYR A 214 22.24 56.92 7.15
CA TYR A 214 22.74 58.25 7.50
C TYR A 214 24.24 58.45 7.26
N ASP A 215 25.02 57.41 6.92
CA ASP A 215 26.45 57.53 6.61
C ASP A 215 26.84 56.72 5.36
N SER A 216 27.61 57.37 4.47
CA SER A 216 28.08 56.81 3.20
C SER A 216 29.25 55.83 3.35
N LYS A 217 29.78 55.68 4.58
CA LYS A 217 30.85 54.72 4.87
C LYS A 217 30.31 53.30 4.90
N PRO A 218 31.06 52.30 4.41
CA PRO A 218 30.69 50.90 4.57
C PRO A 218 30.81 50.51 6.05
N LEU A 219 29.72 49.98 6.62
CA LEU A 219 29.67 49.36 7.94
C LEU A 219 30.55 48.10 7.94
N ASP A 220 31.35 47.91 8.99
CA ASP A 220 32.13 46.68 9.18
C ASP A 220 31.16 45.49 9.35
N PRO A 221 31.37 44.36 8.64
CA PRO A 221 30.51 43.18 8.76
C PRO A 221 30.36 42.67 10.20
N ARG A 222 31.33 42.89 11.09
CA ARG A 222 31.24 42.50 12.50
C ARG A 222 30.19 43.30 13.29
N CYS A 223 29.89 44.52 12.87
CA CYS A 223 28.77 45.28 13.45
C CYS A 223 27.42 44.62 13.11
N LEU A 224 27.28 44.07 11.90
CA LEU A 224 26.06 43.35 11.50
C LEU A 224 25.86 42.05 12.28
N GLU A 225 26.95 41.47 12.81
CA GLU A 225 26.94 40.27 13.66
C GLU A 225 26.67 40.58 15.15
N GLY A 226 26.52 41.87 15.50
CA GLY A 226 26.12 42.31 16.85
C GLY A 226 27.27 42.76 17.75
N GLU A 227 28.50 42.85 17.24
CA GLU A 227 29.65 43.37 17.99
C GLU A 227 29.64 44.91 18.00
N SER A 228 29.10 45.49 19.08
CA SER A 228 28.92 46.96 19.21
C SER A 228 30.21 47.78 19.15
N ALA A 229 31.38 47.15 19.32
CA ALA A 229 32.69 47.80 19.24
C ALA A 229 33.07 48.23 17.81
N TYR A 230 32.45 47.63 16.79
CA TYR A 230 32.76 47.86 15.37
C TYR A 230 31.68 48.67 14.64
N CYS A 231 30.76 49.31 15.39
CA CYS A 231 29.61 50.03 14.86
C CYS A 231 29.78 51.56 14.77
N ASN A 232 31.00 52.08 14.98
CA ASN A 232 31.30 53.53 14.94
C ASN A 232 31.90 53.96 13.60
#